data_AF-X8DQ59-F1
#
_entry.id   AF-X8DQ59-F1
#
_cell.length_a   1.000
_cell.length_b   1.000
_cell.length_c   1.000
_cell.angle_alpha   90.00
_cell.angle_beta   90.00
_cell.angle_gamma   90.00
#
_symmetry.space_group_name_H-M   'P 1'
#
loop_
_entity.id
_entity.type
_entity.pdbx_description
1 polymer ?
#
loop_
_entity_poly.entity_id
_entity_poly.type
_entity_poly.pdbx_seq_one_letter_code
_entity_poly.pdbx_strand_id
1 'polypeptide(L)'
;MPGESGLDMNELHLAPGAATKVSQEFSAAVDKLEALRSEAGAFQSDLGMGTCAEGASWNDALRDLVAGDSDSVVAVIDAHIKTVRTWAEWAKVAQNEYDNTEHRNAEAFEQLRGDTIDGNGLGVYPPPTTP
;
A
#
# COMPACT_ATOMS: atom_id res chain seq x y z
N MET A 1 6.89 20.19 -10.42
CA MET A 1 6.15 19.91 -9.16
C MET A 1 5.50 18.55 -9.36
N PRO A 2 5.85 17.53 -8.55
CA PRO A 2 5.18 16.23 -8.62
C PRO A 2 3.68 16.42 -8.32
N GLY A 3 2.80 15.73 -9.07
CA GLY A 3 1.35 15.86 -8.93
C GLY A 3 0.84 15.35 -7.57
N GLU A 4 -0.47 15.43 -7.29
CA GLU A 4 -1.08 14.97 -6.02
C GLU A 4 -0.74 13.51 -5.64
N SER A 5 -0.38 12.70 -6.65
CA SER A 5 0.10 11.32 -6.52
C SER A 5 1.57 11.19 -6.08
N GLY A 6 2.34 12.28 -6.00
CA GLY A 6 3.77 12.26 -5.71
C GLY A 6 4.64 11.71 -6.84
N LEU A 7 4.05 11.43 -8.01
CA LEU A 7 4.74 10.91 -9.18
C LEU A 7 5.11 12.08 -10.10
N ASP A 8 6.39 12.24 -10.43
CA ASP A 8 6.78 13.05 -11.58
C ASP A 8 6.61 12.20 -12.84
N MET A 9 5.82 12.66 -13.81
CA MET A 9 5.57 11.90 -15.04
C MET A 9 6.69 12.06 -16.07
N ASN A 10 7.64 12.99 -15.84
CA ASN A 10 8.78 13.24 -16.71
C ASN A 10 10.08 12.62 -16.18
N GLU A 11 10.09 12.15 -14.93
CA GLU A 11 11.20 11.42 -14.31
C GLU A 11 10.67 10.07 -13.81
N LEU A 12 11.33 8.96 -14.15
CA LEU A 12 11.02 7.65 -13.57
C LEU A 12 11.50 7.57 -12.09
N HIS A 13 11.53 8.68 -11.39
CA HIS A 13 11.93 8.79 -9.99
C HIS A 13 10.66 8.96 -9.15
N LEU A 14 10.40 7.98 -8.28
CA LEU A 14 9.41 8.12 -7.22
C LEU A 14 9.83 9.29 -6.32
N ALA A 15 8.94 10.24 -6.06
CA ALA A 15 9.26 11.26 -5.06
C ALA A 15 9.51 10.58 -3.70
N PRO A 16 10.50 11.05 -2.92
CA PRO A 16 10.78 10.51 -1.60
C PRO A 16 9.51 10.42 -0.74
N GLY A 17 9.23 9.24 -0.19
CA GLY A 17 8.07 8.98 0.67
C GLY A 17 6.72 8.81 -0.04
N ALA A 18 6.66 8.84 -1.37
CA ALA A 18 5.40 8.61 -2.10
C ALA A 18 4.83 7.20 -1.84
N ALA A 19 5.67 6.17 -1.81
CA ALA A 19 5.22 4.81 -1.51
C ALA A 19 4.90 4.63 -0.01
N THR A 20 5.55 5.39 0.89
CA THR A 20 5.13 5.48 2.30
C THR A 20 3.71 6.02 2.43
N LYS A 21 3.38 7.11 1.72
CA LYS A 21 2.03 7.69 1.75
C LYS A 21 0.98 6.70 1.23
N VAL A 22 1.28 5.98 0.15
CA VAL A 22 0.41 4.91 -0.37
C VAL A 22 0.21 3.79 0.66
N SER A 23 1.27 3.36 1.35
CA SER A 23 1.18 2.35 2.42
C SER A 23 0.31 2.82 3.59
N GLN A 24 0.39 4.11 3.96
CA GLN A 24 -0.45 4.71 4.99
C GLN A 24 -1.93 4.75 4.59
N GLU A 25 -2.23 5.15 3.34
CA GLU A 25 -3.61 5.16 2.82
C GLU A 25 -4.21 3.75 2.80
N PHE A 26 -3.43 2.74 2.38
CA PHE A 26 -3.89 1.35 2.45
C PHE A 26 -4.12 0.89 3.90
N SER A 27 -3.26 1.28 4.83
CA SER A 27 -3.44 0.95 6.25
C SER A 27 -4.72 1.58 6.82
N ALA A 28 -4.97 2.86 6.53
CA ALA A 28 -6.20 3.54 6.94
C ALA A 28 -7.46 2.94 6.28
N ALA A 29 -7.34 2.42 5.05
CA ALA A 29 -8.42 1.70 4.39
C ALA A 29 -8.70 0.34 5.08
N VAL A 30 -7.68 -0.36 5.56
CA VAL A 30 -7.84 -1.59 6.36
C VAL A 30 -8.65 -1.31 7.62
N ASP A 31 -8.34 -0.24 8.36
CA ASP A 31 -9.06 0.10 9.60
C ASP A 31 -10.57 0.30 9.33
N LYS A 32 -10.91 0.99 8.23
CA LYS A 32 -12.31 1.19 7.81
C LYS A 32 -12.99 -0.12 7.42
N LEU A 33 -12.28 -1.01 6.74
CA LEU A 33 -12.80 -2.33 6.36
C LEU A 33 -13.01 -3.22 7.60
N GLU A 34 -12.13 -3.14 8.60
CA GLU A 34 -12.31 -3.86 9.87
C GLU A 34 -13.53 -3.35 10.66
N ALA A 35 -13.75 -2.04 10.70
CA ALA A 35 -14.96 -1.46 11.27
C ALA A 35 -16.22 -1.97 10.54
N LEU A 36 -16.23 -1.91 9.20
CA LEU A 36 -17.33 -2.40 8.38
C LEU A 36 -17.59 -3.91 8.59
N ARG A 37 -16.53 -4.71 8.70
CA ARG A 37 -16.63 -6.13 9.02
C ARG A 37 -17.30 -6.36 10.37
N SER A 38 -16.91 -5.59 11.39
CA SER A 38 -17.49 -5.68 12.72
C SER A 38 -18.98 -5.30 12.72
N GLU A 39 -19.35 -4.26 11.98
CA GLU A 39 -20.76 -3.85 11.82
C GLU A 39 -21.58 -4.93 11.11
N ALA A 40 -21.05 -5.50 10.02
CA ALA A 40 -21.71 -6.57 9.30
C ALA A 40 -21.84 -7.84 10.15
N GLY A 41 -20.82 -8.22 10.92
CA GLY A 41 -20.87 -9.37 11.82
C GLY A 41 -21.83 -9.18 13.00
N ALA A 42 -22.12 -7.94 13.38
CA ALA A 42 -23.11 -7.61 14.41
C ALA A 42 -24.55 -7.53 13.86
N PHE A 43 -24.74 -7.69 12.55
CA PHE A 43 -26.05 -7.63 11.93
C PHE A 43 -26.96 -8.73 12.47
N GLN A 44 -28.04 -8.31 13.13
CA GLN A 44 -29.14 -9.18 13.49
C GLN A 44 -30.39 -8.69 12.79
N SER A 45 -31.04 -9.60 12.08
CA SER A 45 -32.37 -9.39 11.52
C SER A 45 -33.38 -10.25 12.27
N ASP A 46 -34.52 -9.65 12.54
CA ASP A 46 -35.75 -10.36 12.87
C ASP A 46 -36.83 -9.82 11.95
N LEU A 47 -37.28 -10.65 11.01
CA LEU A 47 -38.32 -10.30 10.03
C LEU A 47 -39.71 -10.20 10.64
N GLY A 48 -39.86 -10.37 11.97
CA GLY A 48 -41.10 -10.09 12.70
C GLY A 48 -42.19 -11.15 12.49
N MET A 49 -41.80 -12.33 11.99
CA MET A 49 -42.71 -13.45 11.74
C MET A 49 -42.91 -14.35 12.97
N GLY A 50 -42.33 -13.99 14.12
CA GLY A 50 -42.43 -14.76 15.36
C GLY A 50 -41.77 -16.14 15.23
N THR A 51 -42.33 -17.15 15.90
CA THR A 51 -41.77 -18.52 15.92
C THR A 51 -42.30 -19.43 14.81
N CYS A 52 -42.88 -18.88 13.73
CA CYS A 52 -43.28 -19.73 12.61
C CYS A 52 -42.04 -20.26 11.87
N ALA A 53 -42.15 -21.47 11.33
CA ALA A 53 -41.01 -22.17 10.72
C ALA A 53 -40.44 -21.39 9.52
N GLU A 54 -41.31 -20.78 8.70
CA GLU A 54 -40.86 -19.93 7.59
C GLU A 54 -40.07 -18.72 8.09
N GLY A 55 -40.50 -18.08 9.18
CA GLY A 55 -39.86 -16.89 9.74
C GLY A 55 -38.46 -17.19 10.27
N ALA A 56 -38.32 -18.30 10.99
CA ALA A 56 -37.02 -18.81 11.41
C ALA A 56 -36.10 -19.07 10.19
N SER A 57 -36.62 -19.75 9.16
CA SER A 57 -35.81 -20.08 7.97
C SER A 57 -35.32 -18.85 7.21
N TRP A 58 -36.14 -17.80 7.12
CA TRP A 58 -35.74 -16.54 6.47
C TRP A 58 -34.72 -15.76 7.31
N ASN A 59 -34.90 -15.71 8.63
CA ASN A 59 -33.93 -15.10 9.54
C ASN A 59 -32.58 -15.82 9.46
N ASP A 60 -32.57 -17.15 9.40
CA ASP A 60 -31.36 -17.96 9.24
C ASP A 60 -30.69 -17.70 7.89
N ALA A 61 -31.44 -17.75 6.78
CA ALA A 61 -30.91 -17.46 5.46
C ALA A 61 -30.31 -16.05 5.35
N LEU A 62 -30.91 -15.05 6.00
CA LEU A 62 -30.41 -13.69 6.01
C LEU A 62 -29.15 -13.54 6.89
N ARG A 63 -29.06 -14.28 7.99
CA ARG A 63 -27.83 -14.37 8.80
C ARG A 63 -26.69 -15.01 8.01
N ASP A 64 -26.96 -16.10 7.31
CA ASP A 64 -25.96 -16.78 6.48
C ASP A 64 -25.48 -15.88 5.32
N LEU A 65 -26.40 -15.15 4.68
CA LEU A 65 -26.05 -14.19 3.62
C LEU A 65 -25.12 -13.07 4.12
N VAL A 66 -25.32 -12.60 5.36
CA VAL A 66 -24.53 -11.48 5.88
C VAL A 66 -23.24 -11.95 6.54
N ALA A 67 -23.30 -12.98 7.37
CA ALA A 67 -22.22 -13.38 8.29
C ALA A 67 -21.79 -14.86 8.14
N GLY A 68 -22.28 -15.58 7.14
CA GLY A 68 -21.85 -16.95 6.87
C GLY A 68 -20.38 -17.07 6.47
N ASP A 69 -19.85 -18.29 6.49
CA ASP A 69 -18.40 -18.55 6.29
C ASP A 69 -17.92 -18.31 4.84
N SER A 70 -18.81 -18.45 3.85
CA SER A 70 -18.49 -18.33 2.43
C SER A 70 -19.54 -17.52 1.69
N ASP A 71 -19.09 -16.72 0.72
CA ASP A 71 -19.95 -15.88 -0.15
C ASP A 71 -20.86 -14.88 0.58
N SER A 72 -20.62 -14.67 1.88
CA SER A 72 -21.32 -13.70 2.70
C SER A 72 -20.70 -12.31 2.58
N VAL A 73 -21.43 -11.29 3.03
CA VAL A 73 -20.92 -9.91 3.11
C VAL A 73 -19.64 -9.85 3.94
N VAL A 74 -19.60 -10.50 5.11
CA VAL A 74 -18.40 -10.57 5.97
C VAL A 74 -17.24 -11.26 5.24
N ALA A 75 -17.47 -12.38 4.56
CA ALA A 75 -16.43 -13.10 3.83
C ALA A 75 -15.82 -12.27 2.69
N VAL A 76 -16.65 -11.50 1.98
CA VAL A 76 -16.18 -10.59 0.92
C VAL A 76 -15.34 -9.44 1.51
N ILE A 77 -15.74 -8.89 2.66
CA ILE A 77 -14.96 -7.85 3.35
C ILE A 77 -13.62 -8.43 3.80
N ASP A 78 -13.59 -9.64 4.36
CA ASP A 78 -12.36 -10.33 4.77
C ASP A 78 -11.39 -10.54 3.60
N ALA A 79 -11.90 -10.93 2.43
CA ALA A 79 -11.09 -11.06 1.22
C ALA A 79 -10.48 -9.71 0.79
N HIS A 80 -11.22 -8.61 0.92
CA HIS A 80 -10.72 -7.27 0.62
C HIS A 80 -9.66 -6.83 1.65
N ILE A 81 -9.88 -7.05 2.94
CA ILE A 81 -8.88 -6.76 3.99
C ILE A 81 -7.55 -7.45 3.68
N LYS A 82 -7.60 -8.75 3.33
CA LYS A 82 -6.40 -9.51 2.96
C LYS A 82 -5.66 -8.91 1.77
N THR A 83 -6.41 -8.49 0.75
CA THR A 83 -5.84 -7.89 -0.47
C THR A 83 -5.18 -6.55 -0.16
N VAL A 84 -5.88 -5.65 0.54
CA VAL A 84 -5.37 -4.31 0.88
C VAL A 84 -4.15 -4.38 1.80
N ARG A 85 -4.14 -5.30 2.78
CA ARG A 85 -2.95 -5.56 3.61
C ARG A 85 -1.74 -5.97 2.78
N THR A 86 -1.95 -6.80 1.77
CA THR A 86 -0.88 -7.25 0.86
C THR A 86 -0.31 -6.04 0.09
N TRP A 87 -1.17 -5.16 -0.41
CA TRP A 87 -0.73 -3.94 -1.11
C TRP A 87 -0.02 -2.95 -0.20
N ALA A 88 -0.46 -2.79 1.06
CA ALA A 88 0.22 -1.96 2.05
C ALA A 88 1.66 -2.43 2.30
N GLU A 89 1.85 -3.75 2.40
CA GLU A 89 3.17 -4.36 2.57
C GLU A 89 4.04 -4.19 1.33
N TRP A 90 3.49 -4.41 0.13
CA TRP A 90 4.23 -4.18 -1.12
C TRP A 90 4.67 -2.73 -1.29
N ALA A 91 3.83 -1.77 -0.94
CA ALA A 91 4.19 -0.35 -0.97
C ALA A 91 5.35 -0.04 -0.01
N LYS A 92 5.35 -0.65 1.17
CA LYS A 92 6.43 -0.52 2.15
C LYS A 92 7.73 -1.12 1.66
N VAL A 93 7.69 -2.33 1.09
CA VAL A 93 8.86 -2.99 0.49
C VAL A 93 9.43 -2.14 -0.65
N ALA A 94 8.57 -1.62 -1.53
CA ALA A 94 8.98 -0.78 -2.65
C ALA A 94 9.70 0.50 -2.19
N GLN A 95 9.19 1.17 -1.14
CA GLN A 95 9.87 2.34 -0.58
C GLN A 95 11.24 1.96 0.00
N ASN A 96 11.33 0.87 0.77
CA ASN A 96 12.58 0.45 1.38
C ASN A 96 13.65 0.11 0.31
N GLU A 97 13.26 -0.57 -0.77
CA GLU A 97 14.19 -0.88 -1.87
C GLU A 97 14.63 0.37 -2.62
N TYR A 98 13.71 1.34 -2.81
CA TYR A 98 14.04 2.64 -3.38
C TYR A 98 15.05 3.39 -2.50
N ASP A 99 14.77 3.52 -1.20
CA ASP A 99 15.62 4.24 -0.24
C ASP A 99 17.01 3.59 -0.15
N ASN A 100 17.08 2.25 -0.14
CA ASN A 100 18.35 1.52 -0.14
C ASN A 100 19.14 1.71 -1.44
N THR A 101 18.46 1.77 -2.59
CA THR A 101 19.11 1.97 -3.89
C THR A 101 19.63 3.40 -4.01
N GLU A 102 18.84 4.39 -3.62
CA GLU A 102 19.27 5.79 -3.52
C GLU A 102 20.47 5.94 -2.59
N HIS A 103 20.42 5.33 -1.39
CA HIS A 103 21.52 5.37 -0.45
C HIS A 103 22.81 4.75 -1.02
N ARG A 104 22.71 3.58 -1.65
CA ARG A 104 23.86 2.94 -2.32
C ARG A 104 24.39 3.75 -3.50
N ASN A 105 23.53 4.36 -4.29
CA ASN A 105 23.95 5.22 -5.39
C ASN A 105 24.66 6.48 -4.87
N ALA A 106 24.17 7.08 -3.79
CA ALA A 106 24.83 8.21 -3.14
C ALA A 106 26.18 7.84 -2.53
N GLU A 107 26.35 6.61 -2.03
CA GLU A 107 27.63 6.11 -1.53
C GLU A 107 28.60 5.69 -2.65
N ALA A 108 28.08 5.16 -3.77
CA ALA A 108 28.88 4.69 -4.90
C ALA A 108 29.36 5.83 -5.81
N PHE A 109 28.62 6.94 -5.87
CA PHE A 109 29.14 8.20 -6.38
C PHE A 109 30.07 8.80 -5.32
N GLU A 110 31.35 8.40 -5.33
CA GLU A 110 32.38 9.29 -4.80
C GLU A 110 32.15 10.65 -5.45
N GLN A 111 31.90 11.69 -4.62
CA GLN A 111 31.99 13.06 -5.10
C GLN A 111 33.32 13.15 -5.83
N LEU A 112 33.28 13.40 -7.14
CA LEU A 112 34.48 13.64 -7.91
C LEU A 112 35.27 14.68 -7.11
N ARG A 113 36.42 14.29 -6.56
CA ARG A 113 37.28 15.21 -5.84
C ARG A 113 37.76 16.22 -6.88
N GLY A 114 37.97 17.48 -6.49
CA GLY A 114 38.32 18.57 -7.43
C GLY A 114 39.61 18.35 -8.25
N ASP A 115 40.37 17.28 -7.96
CA ASP A 115 41.52 16.77 -8.72
C ASP A 115 41.16 15.80 -9.86
N THR A 116 39.91 15.34 -9.94
CA THR A 116 39.38 14.40 -10.96
C THR A 116 38.41 15.05 -11.95
N ILE A 117 38.21 16.37 -11.86
CA ILE A 117 37.27 17.14 -12.67
C ILE A 117 38.02 18.19 -13.50
N ASP A 118 37.67 18.33 -14.78
CA ASP A 118 38.21 19.41 -15.61
C ASP A 118 37.60 20.79 -15.26
N GLY A 119 38.12 21.86 -15.87
CA GLY A 119 37.63 23.23 -15.67
C GLY A 119 36.17 23.46 -16.09
N ASN A 120 35.51 22.45 -16.70
CA ASN A 120 34.11 22.47 -17.11
C ASN A 120 33.21 21.58 -16.24
N GLY A 121 33.74 20.93 -15.21
CA GLY A 121 32.94 20.09 -14.32
C GLY A 121 32.81 18.61 -14.75
N LEU A 122 33.58 18.16 -15.75
CA LEU A 122 33.52 16.79 -16.27
C LEU A 122 34.64 15.91 -15.69
N GLY A 123 34.29 14.66 -15.33
CA GLY A 123 35.26 13.68 -14.82
C GLY A 123 36.29 13.28 -15.87
N VAL A 124 37.58 13.33 -15.53
CA VAL A 124 38.69 13.03 -16.45
C VAL A 124 39.19 11.60 -16.26
N TYR A 125 39.20 10.79 -17.32
CA TYR A 125 39.83 9.46 -17.32
C TYR A 125 40.75 9.25 -18.55
N PRO A 126 41.99 8.76 -18.37
CA PRO A 126 42.62 8.38 -17.09
C PRO A 126 42.96 9.61 -16.23
N PRO A 127 43.06 9.45 -14.90
CA PRO A 127 43.38 10.56 -14.00
C PRO A 127 44.72 11.20 -14.39
N PRO A 128 44.84 12.54 -14.34
CA PRO A 128 46.06 13.23 -14.71
C PRO A 128 47.21 12.78 -13.81
N THR A 129 48.24 12.19 -14.41
CA THR A 129 49.48 11.84 -13.71
C THR A 129 50.21 13.12 -13.35
N THR A 130 50.32 13.44 -12.07
CA THR A 130 51.19 14.53 -11.60
C THR A 130 52.65 14.19 -11.92
N PRO A 131 53.45 15.16 -12.43
CA PRO A 131 54.89 14.98 -12.62
C PRO A 131 55.66 14.86 -11.30
#